data_AF-A0A4Q9QY05-F1
#
_entry.id   AF-A0A4Q9QY05-F1
#
_cell.length_a   1.000
_cell.length_b   1.000
_cell.length_c   1.000
_cell.angle_alpha   90.00
_cell.angle_beta   90.00
_cell.angle_gamma   90.00
#
_symmetry.space_group_name_H-M   'P 1'
#
loop_
_entity.id
_entity.type
_entity.pdbx_description
1 polymer ?
#
loop_
_entity_poly.entity_id
_entity_poly.type
_entity_poly.pdbx_seq_one_letter_code
_entity_poly.pdbx_strand_id
1 'polypeptide(L)'
;MDTDTFSLIVLLPALAFVCGSDLLYRRIHNLLILLLLALWLVLPACAPFGLGPWAELGSAELFQRMARSLLGALLVLLVGYGLFRLGRVGAGDVKLMAVICLWMGQDKQMTFLIVTALAGGLLALALPLLIPLETALARIWQRAAQSCPRLSLAVPTVLTDQRPAGIPYGLAIVAGALYTLFGPIHS
;
A
#
# COMPACT_ATOMS: atom_id res chain seq x y z
N MET A 1 -6.05 22.79 -3.69
CA MET A 1 -6.45 21.37 -3.70
C MET A 1 -6.07 20.79 -2.37
N ASP A 2 -7.03 20.17 -1.69
CA ASP A 2 -6.83 19.73 -0.30
C ASP A 2 -5.82 18.58 -0.23
N THR A 3 -5.08 18.50 0.89
CA THR A 3 -4.03 17.47 1.06
C THR A 3 -4.60 16.05 1.01
N ASP A 4 -5.83 15.89 1.48
CA ASP A 4 -6.55 14.61 1.45
C ASP A 4 -6.94 14.22 0.02
N THR A 5 -7.46 15.15 -0.77
CA THR A 5 -7.78 14.92 -2.19
C THR A 5 -6.54 14.55 -3.00
N PHE A 6 -5.41 15.23 -2.77
CA PHE A 6 -4.15 14.87 -3.42
C PHE A 6 -3.69 13.46 -3.05
N SER A 7 -3.77 13.11 -1.76
CA SER A 7 -3.40 11.77 -1.28
C SER A 7 -4.29 10.68 -1.89
N LEU A 8 -5.60 10.93 -2.03
CA LEU A 8 -6.53 10.02 -2.70
C LEU A 8 -6.17 9.78 -4.16
N ILE A 9 -5.91 10.84 -4.93
CA ILE A 9 -5.57 10.75 -6.36
C ILE A 9 -4.29 9.94 -6.58
N VAL A 10 -3.31 10.08 -5.69
CA VAL A 10 -2.05 9.35 -5.76
C VAL A 10 -2.19 7.91 -5.29
N LEU A 11 -2.83 7.70 -4.13
CA LEU A 11 -2.87 6.39 -3.49
C LEU A 11 -3.86 5.44 -4.16
N LEU A 12 -5.03 5.90 -4.62
CA LEU A 12 -6.02 5.01 -5.26
C LEU A 12 -5.45 4.18 -6.43
N PRO A 13 -4.79 4.77 -7.45
CA PRO A 13 -4.22 3.97 -8.53
C PRO A 13 -3.07 3.07 -8.05
N ALA A 14 -2.26 3.55 -7.09
CA ALA A 14 -1.18 2.75 -6.52
C ALA A 14 -1.72 1.53 -5.75
N LEU A 15 -2.76 1.70 -4.94
CA LEU A 15 -3.43 0.63 -4.20
C LEU A 15 -4.11 -0.36 -5.12
N ALA A 16 -4.76 0.11 -6.19
CA ALA A 16 -5.32 -0.76 -7.23
C ALA A 16 -4.22 -1.61 -7.90
N PHE A 17 -3.07 -1.00 -8.23
CA PHE A 17 -1.93 -1.71 -8.80
C PHE A 17 -1.32 -2.72 -7.82
N VAL A 18 -1.22 -2.38 -6.52
CA VAL A 18 -0.78 -3.31 -5.47
C VAL A 18 -1.75 -4.48 -5.37
N CYS A 19 -3.05 -4.23 -5.30
CA CYS A 19 -4.06 -5.28 -5.21
C CYS A 19 -3.96 -6.27 -6.38
N GLY A 20 -3.86 -5.77 -7.62
CA GLY A 20 -3.67 -6.62 -8.79
C GLY A 20 -2.34 -7.36 -8.80
N SER A 21 -1.24 -6.67 -8.48
CA SER A 21 0.11 -7.28 -8.50
C SER A 21 0.28 -8.34 -7.40
N ASP A 22 -0.26 -8.09 -6.21
CA ASP A 22 -0.20 -9.01 -5.08
C ASP A 22 -1.07 -10.25 -5.31
N LEU A 23 -2.30 -10.05 -5.80
CA LEU A 23 -3.21 -11.16 -6.13
C LEU A 23 -2.71 -12.04 -7.28
N LEU A 24 -2.13 -11.45 -8.33
CA LEU A 24 -1.76 -12.21 -9.54
C LEU A 24 -0.33 -12.76 -9.46
N TYR A 25 0.60 -11.99 -8.91
CA TYR A 25 2.03 -12.29 -8.97
C TYR A 25 2.69 -12.48 -7.59
N ARG A 26 1.97 -12.20 -6.48
CA ARG A 26 2.52 -12.20 -5.11
C ARG A 26 3.82 -11.41 -5.00
N ARG A 27 3.90 -10.28 -5.71
CA ARG A 27 5.08 -9.42 -5.75
C ARG A 27 4.68 -7.95 -5.66
N ILE A 28 5.25 -7.28 -4.66
CA ILE A 28 5.22 -5.83 -4.55
C ILE A 28 6.53 -5.29 -5.15
N HIS A 29 6.41 -4.52 -6.23
CA HIS A 29 7.57 -3.95 -6.91
C HIS A 29 8.15 -2.78 -6.11
N ASN A 30 9.45 -2.85 -5.81
CA ASN A 30 10.17 -1.77 -5.10
C ASN A 30 10.08 -0.42 -5.83
N LEU A 31 9.92 -0.42 -7.16
CA LEU A 31 9.77 0.81 -7.94
C LEU A 31 8.53 1.61 -7.54
N LEU A 32 7.40 0.94 -7.26
CA LEU A 32 6.19 1.62 -6.78
C LEU A 32 6.44 2.29 -5.42
N ILE A 33 7.10 1.56 -4.52
CA ILE A 33 7.43 2.05 -3.17
C ILE A 33 8.33 3.28 -3.27
N LEU A 34 9.36 3.24 -4.13
CA LEU A 34 10.26 4.36 -4.37
C LEU A 34 9.55 5.55 -5.01
N LEU A 35 8.64 5.32 -5.96
CA LEU A 35 7.87 6.37 -6.61
C LEU A 35 6.95 7.07 -5.61
N LEU A 36 6.22 6.31 -4.78
CA LEU A 36 5.37 6.86 -3.72
C LEU A 36 6.18 7.65 -2.69
N LEU A 37 7.36 7.16 -2.30
CA LEU A 37 8.24 7.87 -1.39
C LEU A 37 8.77 9.17 -2.01
N ALA A 38 9.24 9.11 -3.26
CA ALA A 38 9.75 10.28 -3.98
C ALA A 38 8.67 11.35 -4.15
N LEU A 39 7.46 10.95 -4.54
CA LEU A 39 6.34 11.87 -4.72
C LEU A 39 5.92 12.53 -3.41
N TRP A 40 6.00 11.83 -2.28
CA TRP A 40 5.77 12.45 -0.98
C TRP A 40 6.87 13.45 -0.62
N LEU A 41 8.14 13.16 -0.90
CA LEU A 41 9.27 14.06 -0.64
C LEU A 41 9.23 15.34 -1.50
N VAL A 42 8.60 15.28 -2.68
CA VAL A 42 8.38 16.45 -3.54
C VAL A 42 7.43 17.46 -2.88
N LEU A 43 6.46 17.02 -2.07
CA LEU A 43 5.49 17.91 -1.41
C LEU A 43 6.15 19.00 -0.54
N PRO A 44 6.98 18.66 0.47
CA PRO A 44 7.66 19.68 1.26
C PRO A 44 8.72 20.45 0.48
N ALA A 45 9.31 19.86 -0.58
CA ALA A 45 10.29 20.55 -1.42
C ALA A 45 9.66 21.63 -2.30
N CYS A 46 8.42 21.42 -2.75
CA CYS A 46 7.67 22.37 -3.58
C CYS A 46 6.92 23.44 -2.77
N ALA A 47 6.63 23.17 -1.50
CA ALA A 47 5.95 24.10 -0.60
C ALA A 47 6.59 25.52 -0.52
N PRO A 48 7.92 25.71 -0.37
CA PRO A 48 8.51 27.06 -0.33
C PRO A 48 8.39 27.83 -1.64
N PHE A 49 8.12 27.16 -2.76
CA PHE A 49 7.86 27.78 -4.06
C PHE A 49 6.37 28.13 -4.26
N GLY A 50 5.53 27.93 -3.24
CA GLY A 50 4.09 28.15 -3.33
C GLY A 50 3.37 27.10 -4.19
N LEU A 51 4.00 25.93 -4.42
CA LEU A 51 3.45 24.88 -5.28
C LEU A 51 2.94 23.70 -4.44
N GLY A 52 1.71 23.26 -4.78
CA GLY A 52 1.12 22.04 -4.25
C GLY A 52 0.29 22.22 -2.97
N PRO A 53 -0.23 21.12 -2.40
CA PRO A 53 -1.17 21.16 -1.28
C PRO A 53 -0.60 21.71 0.03
N TRP A 54 0.74 21.81 0.12
CA TRP A 54 1.47 22.24 1.31
C TRP A 54 2.00 23.68 1.19
N ALA A 55 1.67 24.37 0.10
CA ALA A 55 2.11 25.74 -0.18
C ALA A 55 1.67 26.76 0.87
N GLU A 56 0.52 26.53 1.51
CA GLU A 56 -0.06 27.45 2.50
C GLU A 56 0.47 27.23 3.92
N LEU A 57 1.27 26.17 4.15
CA LEU A 57 1.78 25.83 5.48
C LEU A 57 2.96 26.75 5.87
N GLY A 58 2.98 27.19 7.12
CA GLY A 58 4.14 27.86 7.68
C GLY A 58 5.36 26.93 7.72
N SER A 59 6.57 27.47 7.66
CA SER A 59 7.82 26.67 7.68
C SER A 59 7.94 25.78 8.93
N ALA A 60 7.50 26.29 10.09
CA ALA A 60 7.47 25.54 11.34
C ALA A 60 6.44 24.38 11.30
N GLU A 61 5.25 24.62 10.75
CA GLU A 61 4.20 23.60 10.61
C GLU A 61 4.59 22.51 9.63
N LEU A 62 5.21 22.90 8.50
CA LEU A 62 5.74 21.97 7.52
C LEU A 62 6.78 21.04 8.15
N PHE A 63 7.73 21.59 8.90
CA PHE A 63 8.74 20.80 9.60
C PHE A 63 8.10 19.82 10.61
N GLN A 64 7.16 20.30 11.42
CA GLN A 64 6.46 19.46 12.38
C GLN A 64 5.69 18.32 11.68
N ARG A 65 4.97 18.63 10.60
CA ARG A 65 4.20 17.64 9.84
C ARG A 65 5.12 16.59 9.22
N MET A 66 6.22 17.01 8.60
CA MET A 66 7.23 16.10 8.06
C MET A 66 7.81 15.19 9.15
N ALA A 67 8.24 15.78 10.27
CA ALA A 67 8.86 15.04 11.36
C ALA A 67 7.92 13.96 11.91
N ARG A 68 6.65 14.30 12.14
CA ARG A 68 5.66 13.36 12.68
C ARG A 68 5.33 12.24 11.69
N SER A 69 5.12 12.57 10.41
CA SER A 69 4.88 11.55 9.38
C SER A 69 6.07 10.59 9.21
N LEU A 70 7.29 11.14 9.21
CA LEU A 70 8.52 10.36 9.11
C LEU A 70 8.73 9.47 10.34
N LEU A 71 8.47 9.98 11.54
CA LEU A 71 8.56 9.21 12.78
C LEU A 71 7.60 8.01 12.76
N GLY A 72 6.33 8.22 12.40
CA GLY A 72 5.36 7.14 12.28
C GLY A 72 5.77 6.09 11.24
N ALA A 73 6.23 6.53 10.07
CA ALA A 73 6.72 5.64 9.02
C ALA A 73 7.97 4.85 9.43
N LEU A 74 8.91 5.50 10.13
CA LEU A 74 10.12 4.86 10.65
C LEU A 74 9.79 3.81 11.71
N LEU A 75 8.86 4.11 12.62
CA LEU A 75 8.41 3.12 13.62
C LEU A 75 7.80 1.89 12.95
N VAL A 76 6.92 2.10 11.95
CA VAL A 76 6.34 1.00 11.16
C VAL A 76 7.43 0.20 10.45
N LEU A 77 8.42 0.87 9.87
CA LEU A 77 9.53 0.22 9.19
C LEU A 77 10.39 -0.60 10.16
N LEU A 78 10.69 -0.07 11.36
CA LEU A 78 11.50 -0.77 12.36
C LEU A 78 10.79 -1.99 12.92
N VAL A 79 9.51 -1.85 13.30
CA VAL A 79 8.68 -2.97 13.79
C VAL A 79 8.50 -4.01 12.69
N GLY A 80 8.14 -3.59 11.49
CA GLY A 80 7.99 -4.47 10.33
C GLY A 80 9.30 -5.16 9.94
N TYR A 81 10.44 -4.48 10.03
CA TYR A 81 11.75 -5.09 9.81
C TYR A 81 12.06 -6.17 10.85
N GLY A 82 11.69 -5.96 12.12
CA GLY A 82 11.74 -6.99 13.15
C GLY A 82 10.93 -8.24 12.76
N LEU A 83 9.70 -8.06 12.29
CA LEU A 83 8.83 -9.14 11.79
C LEU A 83 9.40 -9.84 10.55
N PHE A 84 10.03 -9.08 9.64
CA PHE A 84 10.74 -9.63 8.48
C PHE A 84 11.92 -10.51 8.90
N ARG A 85 12.71 -10.07 9.89
CA ARG A 85 13.83 -10.85 10.45
C ARG A 85 13.38 -12.15 11.09
N LEU A 86 12.15 -12.20 11.61
CA LEU A 86 11.51 -13.41 12.13
C LEU A 86 10.94 -14.33 11.02
N GLY A 87 11.06 -13.95 9.75
CA GLY A 87 10.58 -14.73 8.60
C GLY A 87 9.06 -14.77 8.48
N ARG A 88 8.33 -13.86 9.14
CA ARG A 88 6.85 -13.88 9.18
C ARG A 88 6.20 -13.02 8.10
N VAL A 89 6.87 -11.96 7.64
CA VAL A 89 6.32 -10.96 6.70
C VAL A 89 7.35 -10.71 5.58
N GLY A 90 6.89 -10.41 4.36
CA GLY A 90 7.77 -10.07 3.25
C GLY A 90 8.40 -8.68 3.40
N ALA A 91 9.65 -8.51 2.95
CA ALA A 91 10.32 -7.20 2.96
C ALA A 91 9.58 -6.16 2.10
N GLY A 92 8.89 -6.58 1.05
CA GLY A 92 8.07 -5.70 0.22
C GLY A 92 6.87 -5.11 0.97
N ASP A 93 6.15 -5.95 1.70
CA ASP A 93 4.95 -5.57 2.46
C ASP A 93 5.28 -4.55 3.55
N VAL A 94 6.38 -4.78 4.28
CA VAL A 94 6.88 -3.88 5.32
C VAL A 94 7.20 -2.49 4.76
N LYS A 95 7.91 -2.45 3.63
CA LYS A 95 8.27 -1.18 2.98
C LYS A 95 7.04 -0.46 2.45
N LEU A 96 6.10 -1.19 1.85
CA LEU A 96 4.85 -0.61 1.36
C LEU A 96 4.02 -0.02 2.52
N MET A 97 3.88 -0.77 3.61
CA MET A 97 3.14 -0.33 4.80
C MET A 97 3.75 0.95 5.39
N ALA A 98 5.08 1.04 5.47
CA ALA A 98 5.78 2.24 5.94
C ALA A 98 5.51 3.45 5.02
N VAL A 99 5.56 3.27 3.70
CA VAL A 99 5.29 4.36 2.76
C VAL A 99 3.81 4.78 2.78
N ILE A 100 2.87 3.85 2.83
CA ILE A 100 1.45 4.20 2.94
C ILE A 100 1.18 4.93 4.26
N CYS A 101 1.75 4.47 5.37
CA CYS A 101 1.69 5.14 6.68
C CYS A 101 2.18 6.60 6.61
N LEU A 102 3.25 6.85 5.85
CA LEU A 102 3.81 8.18 5.61
C LEU A 102 2.82 9.09 4.84
N TRP A 103 2.07 8.53 3.89
CA TRP A 103 1.03 9.25 3.15
C TRP A 103 -0.25 9.50 3.96
N MET A 104 -0.61 8.61 4.89
CA MET A 104 -1.80 8.82 5.73
C MET A 104 -1.68 10.07 6.61
N GLY A 105 -0.46 10.45 7.00
CA GLY A 105 -0.23 11.56 7.92
C GLY A 105 -0.66 11.23 9.35
N GLN A 106 -0.11 11.98 10.31
CA GLN A 106 -0.16 11.67 11.74
C GLN A 106 -1.54 11.20 12.24
N ASP A 107 -2.60 11.90 11.89
CA ASP A 107 -3.94 11.67 12.45
C ASP A 107 -4.54 10.33 12.02
N LYS A 108 -4.13 9.83 10.85
CA LYS A 108 -4.68 8.62 10.22
C LYS A 108 -3.76 7.40 10.36
N GLN A 109 -2.52 7.60 10.83
CA GLN A 109 -1.52 6.52 10.94
C GLN A 109 -1.98 5.38 11.87
N MET A 110 -2.48 5.71 13.06
CA MET A 110 -2.91 4.69 14.02
C MET A 110 -4.11 3.90 13.50
N THR A 111 -5.11 4.59 12.95
CA THR A 111 -6.28 3.98 12.31
C THR A 111 -5.87 3.05 11.18
N PHE A 112 -4.96 3.49 10.31
CA PHE A 112 -4.43 2.68 9.23
C PHE A 112 -3.79 1.39 9.73
N LEU A 113 -2.93 1.47 10.76
CA LEU A 113 -2.25 0.29 11.30
C LEU A 113 -3.21 -0.68 11.97
N ILE A 114 -4.14 -0.19 12.78
CA ILE A 114 -5.15 -1.02 13.46
C ILE A 114 -6.02 -1.74 12.43
N VAL A 115 -6.56 -0.99 11.46
CA VAL A 115 -7.46 -1.58 10.44
C VAL A 115 -6.69 -2.54 9.54
N THR A 116 -5.44 -2.24 9.18
CA THR A 116 -4.59 -3.16 8.41
C THR A 116 -4.30 -4.45 9.19
N ALA A 117 -4.02 -4.36 10.49
CA ALA A 117 -3.80 -5.52 11.35
C ALA A 117 -5.07 -6.38 11.47
N LEU A 118 -6.23 -5.75 11.68
CA LEU A 118 -7.53 -6.44 11.71
C LEU A 118 -7.85 -7.09 10.37
N ALA A 119 -7.64 -6.38 9.26
CA ALA A 119 -7.83 -6.92 7.91
C ALA A 119 -6.92 -8.12 7.68
N GLY A 120 -5.65 -8.05 8.11
CA GLY A 120 -4.70 -9.16 8.01
C GLY A 120 -5.10 -10.37 8.85
N GLY A 121 -5.60 -10.15 10.07
CA GLY A 121 -6.13 -11.22 10.93
C GLY A 121 -7.37 -11.88 10.32
N LEU A 122 -8.31 -11.08 9.80
CA LEU A 122 -9.49 -11.58 9.11
C LEU A 122 -9.11 -12.36 7.84
N LEU A 123 -8.12 -11.88 7.10
CA LEU A 123 -7.59 -12.54 5.91
C LEU A 123 -6.96 -13.89 6.25
N ALA A 124 -6.26 -13.99 7.38
CA ALA A 124 -5.70 -15.23 7.88
C ALA A 124 -6.79 -16.26 8.24
N LEU A 125 -7.92 -15.81 8.78
CA LEU A 125 -9.08 -16.67 9.05
C LEU A 125 -9.84 -17.06 7.77
N ALA A 126 -9.89 -16.15 6.79
CA ALA A 126 -10.58 -16.33 5.51
C ALA A 126 -9.74 -17.03 4.43
N LEU A 127 -8.46 -17.34 4.71
CA LEU A 127 -7.56 -18.11 3.84
C LEU A 127 -8.20 -19.27 3.06
N PRO A 128 -8.95 -20.21 3.70
CA PRO A 128 -9.57 -21.33 2.98
C PRO A 128 -10.59 -20.90 1.92
N LEU A 129 -11.23 -19.73 2.09
CA LEU A 129 -12.18 -19.15 1.13
C LEU A 129 -11.49 -18.32 0.05
N LEU A 130 -10.34 -17.72 0.37
CA LEU A 130 -9.57 -16.89 -0.57
C LEU A 130 -8.84 -17.70 -1.62
N ILE A 131 -8.37 -18.90 -1.27
CA ILE A 131 -7.67 -19.79 -2.20
C ILE A 131 -8.48 -20.06 -3.49
N PRO A 132 -9.76 -20.50 -3.44
CA PRO A 132 -10.54 -20.72 -4.66
C PRO A 132 -10.83 -19.41 -5.42
N LEU A 133 -11.00 -18.29 -4.72
CA LEU A 133 -11.24 -16.98 -5.33
C LEU A 133 -10.01 -16.47 -6.10
N GLU A 134 -8.82 -16.52 -5.49
CA GLU A 134 -7.55 -16.19 -6.16
C GLU A 134 -7.39 -17.02 -7.44
N THR A 135 -7.68 -18.31 -7.36
CA THR A 135 -7.56 -19.23 -8.49
C THR A 135 -8.58 -18.91 -9.60
N ALA A 136 -9.82 -18.57 -9.23
CA ALA A 136 -10.85 -18.15 -10.18
C ALA A 136 -10.47 -16.84 -10.90
N LEU A 137 -10.03 -15.83 -10.14
CA LEU A 137 -9.59 -14.54 -10.69
C LEU A 137 -8.39 -14.69 -11.61
N ALA A 138 -7.39 -15.49 -11.21
CA ALA A 138 -6.22 -15.74 -12.04
C ALA A 138 -6.59 -16.43 -13.36
N ARG A 139 -7.54 -17.37 -13.35
CA ARG A 139 -8.05 -18.02 -14.57
C ARG A 139 -8.82 -17.04 -15.47
N ILE A 140 -9.64 -16.16 -14.89
CA ILE A 140 -10.34 -15.11 -15.66
C ILE A 140 -9.32 -14.17 -16.29
N TRP A 141 -8.30 -13.76 -15.54
CA TRP A 141 -7.21 -12.92 -16.04
C TRP A 141 -6.43 -13.60 -17.16
N GLN A 142 -6.08 -14.88 -17.00
CA GLN A 142 -5.40 -15.65 -18.05
C GLN A 142 -6.26 -15.74 -19.32
N ARG A 143 -7.58 -15.98 -19.19
CA ARG A 143 -8.50 -15.97 -20.34
C ARG A 143 -8.57 -14.61 -21.01
N ALA A 144 -8.64 -13.52 -20.23
CA ALA A 144 -8.63 -12.16 -20.76
C ALA A 144 -7.31 -11.83 -21.47
N ALA A 145 -6.16 -12.25 -20.91
CA ALA A 145 -4.85 -12.08 -21.51
C ALA A 145 -4.69 -12.90 -22.80
N GLN A 146 -5.24 -14.12 -22.86
CA GLN A 146 -5.26 -14.95 -24.08
C GLN A 146 -6.12 -14.34 -25.19
N SER A 147 -7.19 -13.59 -24.85
CA SER A 147 -7.99 -12.83 -25.81
C SER A 147 -7.26 -11.60 -26.39
N CYS A 148 -6.12 -11.20 -25.82
CA CYS A 148 -5.29 -10.10 -26.31
C CYS A 148 -3.81 -10.52 -26.46
N PRO A 149 -3.47 -11.34 -27.49
CA PRO A 149 -2.14 -11.92 -27.67
C PRO A 149 -1.00 -10.90 -27.93
N ARG A 150 -1.33 -9.61 -28.14
CA ARG A 150 -0.33 -8.53 -28.25
C ARG A 150 0.29 -8.14 -26.90
N LEU A 151 -0.40 -8.41 -25.79
CA LEU A 151 0.13 -8.22 -24.45
C LEU A 151 0.73 -9.55 -23.99
N SER A 152 2.03 -9.75 -24.24
CA SER A 152 2.82 -10.90 -23.78
C SER A 152 2.98 -10.86 -22.25
N LEU A 153 1.87 -10.97 -21.52
CA LEU A 153 1.83 -10.95 -20.07
C LEU A 153 2.28 -12.31 -19.53
N ALA A 154 3.17 -12.27 -18.53
CA ALA A 154 3.63 -13.48 -17.86
C ALA A 154 2.45 -14.22 -17.21
N VAL A 155 2.51 -15.56 -17.22
CA VAL A 155 1.50 -16.41 -16.57
C VAL A 155 1.43 -16.04 -15.08
N PRO A 156 0.23 -15.77 -14.52
CA PRO A 156 0.08 -15.47 -13.09
C PRO A 156 0.70 -16.58 -12.22
N THR A 157 1.58 -16.22 -11.29
CA THR A 157 2.30 -17.17 -10.41
C THR A 157 1.35 -18.03 -9.58
N VAL A 158 0.14 -17.53 -9.31
CA VAL A 158 -0.92 -18.28 -8.62
C VAL A 158 -1.36 -19.54 -9.37
N LEU A 159 -1.19 -19.58 -10.70
CA LEU A 159 -1.54 -20.72 -11.56
C LEU A 159 -0.37 -21.65 -11.85
N THR A 160 0.84 -21.29 -11.41
CA THR A 160 2.02 -22.14 -11.54
C THR A 160 2.18 -23.05 -10.32
N ASP A 161 2.73 -24.25 -10.50
CA ASP A 161 3.04 -25.20 -9.42
C ASP A 161 3.95 -24.64 -8.32
N GLN A 162 4.60 -23.49 -8.57
CA GLN A 162 5.43 -22.76 -7.62
C GLN A 162 4.64 -21.68 -6.86
N ARG A 163 3.36 -21.91 -6.53
CA ARG A 163 2.58 -20.95 -5.72
C ARG A 163 3.31 -20.69 -4.40
N PRO A 164 3.85 -19.48 -4.17
CA PRO A 164 4.55 -19.18 -2.93
C PRO A 164 3.60 -19.39 -1.76
N ALA A 165 3.93 -20.23 -0.77
CA ALA A 165 3.10 -20.37 0.41
C ALA A 165 3.05 -19.04 1.19
N GLY A 166 1.86 -18.55 1.54
CA GLY A 166 1.71 -17.29 2.26
C GLY A 166 0.36 -16.60 2.04
N ILE A 167 0.08 -15.60 2.88
CA ILE A 167 -1.11 -14.74 2.79
C ILE A 167 -0.77 -13.54 1.90
N PRO A 168 -1.66 -13.09 0.99
CA PRO A 168 -1.48 -11.85 0.23
C PRO A 168 -1.65 -10.64 1.15
N TYR A 169 -0.57 -10.27 1.85
CA TYR A 169 -0.58 -9.15 2.80
C TYR A 169 -0.89 -7.81 2.12
N GLY A 170 -0.63 -7.68 0.82
CA GLY A 170 -1.00 -6.50 0.05
C GLY A 170 -2.51 -6.23 0.07
N LEU A 171 -3.36 -7.26 0.12
CA LEU A 171 -4.80 -7.08 0.22
C LEU A 171 -5.23 -6.50 1.58
N ALA A 172 -4.60 -6.95 2.67
CA ALA A 172 -4.83 -6.39 4.00
C ALA A 172 -4.38 -4.92 4.08
N ILE A 173 -3.22 -4.61 3.51
CA ILE A 173 -2.68 -3.24 3.42
C ILE A 173 -3.61 -2.34 2.60
N VAL A 174 -4.08 -2.81 1.45
CA VAL A 174 -5.02 -2.07 0.60
C VAL A 174 -6.35 -1.84 1.31
N ALA A 175 -6.90 -2.86 1.98
CA ALA A 175 -8.14 -2.72 2.74
C ALA A 175 -8.01 -1.68 3.86
N GLY A 176 -6.92 -1.73 4.63
CA GLY A 176 -6.65 -0.75 5.67
C GLY A 176 -6.45 0.67 5.13
N ALA A 177 -5.75 0.81 4.00
CA ALA A 177 -5.54 2.09 3.35
C ALA A 177 -6.85 2.68 2.83
N LEU A 178 -7.67 1.89 2.10
CA LEU A 178 -8.96 2.35 1.58
C LEU A 178 -9.91 2.73 2.71
N TYR A 179 -10.01 1.91 3.76
CA TYR A 179 -10.84 2.25 4.91
C TYR A 179 -10.39 3.56 5.57
N THR A 180 -9.08 3.80 5.68
CA THR A 180 -8.56 5.03 6.30
C THR A 180 -8.76 6.26 5.40
N LEU A 181 -8.74 6.05 4.08
CA LEU A 181 -8.95 7.11 3.09
C LEU A 181 -10.42 7.52 2.96
N PHE A 182 -11.36 6.58 3.06
CA PHE A 182 -12.80 6.82 2.94
C PHE A 182 -13.52 6.90 4.29
N GLY A 183 -12.88 6.42 5.35
CA GLY A 183 -13.45 6.38 6.69
C GLY A 183 -13.70 7.80 7.17
N PRO A 184 -14.95 8.17 7.50
CA PRO A 184 -15.23 9.44 8.12
C PRO A 184 -14.54 9.43 9.48
N ILE A 185 -13.57 10.34 9.67
CA ILE A 185 -13.09 10.63 11.01
C ILE A 185 -14.21 11.46 11.63
N HIS A 186 -15.13 10.80 12.31
CA HIS A 186 -16.00 11.47 13.26
C HIS A 186 -15.10 12.16 14.29
N SER A 187 -14.99 13.48 14.16
CA SER A 187 -14.79 14.44 15.25
C SER A 187 -15.31 15.78 14.76
#